data_AF-A0A1A2LVF4-F1
#
_entry.id   AF-A0A1A2LVF4-F1
#
_cell.length_a   1.000
_cell.length_b   1.000
_cell.length_c   1.000
_cell.angle_alpha   90.00
_cell.angle_beta   90.00
_cell.angle_gamma   90.00
#
_symmetry.space_group_name_H-M   'P 1'
#
loop_
_entity.id
_entity.type
_entity.pdbx_description
1 polymer ?
#
loop_
_entity_poly.entity_id
_entity_poly.type
_entity_poly.pdbx_seq_one_letter_code
_entity_poly.pdbx_strand_id
1 'polypeptide(L)'
;MRFDRGVRPATVVARTEIDVAATHRIAGQFRAAADIIDRALSDQLGRLAFGGPSAGRAHTARGEALRAELERLTAEVAQWSRASVEIAAALRASADRYADAELYAAARIA
;
A
#
# COMPACT_ATOMS: atom_id res chain seq x y z
N MET A 1 4.32 -61.20 -20.73
CA MET A 1 4.23 -60.38 -19.50
C MET A 1 4.57 -58.93 -19.89
N ARG A 2 3.57 -58.05 -19.92
CA ARG A 2 3.68 -56.66 -20.39
C ARG A 2 3.72 -55.78 -19.14
N PHE A 3 4.83 -55.09 -18.88
CA PHE A 3 4.91 -54.14 -17.77
C PHE A 3 4.19 -52.87 -18.17
N ASP A 4 3.01 -52.68 -17.60
CA ASP A 4 2.20 -51.48 -17.75
C ASP A 4 2.93 -50.33 -17.04
N ARG A 5 3.54 -49.45 -17.83
CA ARG A 5 4.27 -48.29 -17.33
C ARG A 5 3.23 -47.24 -16.97
N GLY A 6 2.74 -47.30 -15.73
CA GLY A 6 1.85 -46.29 -15.18
C GLY A 6 2.43 -44.90 -15.42
N VAL A 7 1.73 -44.11 -16.23
CA VAL A 7 1.94 -42.67 -16.34
C VAL A 7 1.66 -42.12 -14.95
N ARG A 8 2.72 -41.87 -14.18
CA ARG A 8 2.57 -41.09 -12.96
C ARG A 8 1.98 -39.75 -13.40
N PRO A 9 0.80 -39.33 -12.91
CA PRO A 9 0.34 -37.99 -13.15
C PRO A 9 1.46 -37.08 -12.62
N ALA A 10 2.07 -36.31 -13.52
CA ALA A 10 2.95 -35.24 -13.09
C ALA A 10 2.08 -34.38 -12.19
N THR A 11 2.31 -34.44 -10.88
CA THR A 11 1.81 -33.45 -9.95
C THR A 11 2.32 -32.15 -10.53
N VAL A 12 1.43 -31.38 -11.14
CA VAL A 12 1.70 -29.98 -11.46
C VAL A 12 1.85 -29.35 -10.09
N VAL A 13 3.09 -29.32 -9.59
CA VAL A 13 3.48 -28.40 -8.54
C VAL A 13 3.07 -27.06 -9.10
N ALA A 14 2.01 -26.46 -8.55
CA ALA A 14 1.61 -25.12 -8.94
C ALA A 14 2.84 -24.24 -8.73
N ARG A 15 3.52 -23.90 -9.83
CA ARG A 15 4.70 -23.05 -9.77
C ARG A 15 4.21 -21.73 -9.21
N THR A 16 4.84 -21.30 -8.12
CA THR A 16 4.56 -19.99 -7.54
C THR A 16 5.15 -18.97 -8.49
N GLU A 17 4.34 -18.46 -9.41
CA GLU A 17 4.73 -17.47 -10.40
C GLU A 17 4.20 -16.11 -9.97
N ILE A 18 5.06 -15.08 -10.02
CA ILE A 18 4.67 -13.70 -9.76
C ILE A 18 4.55 -12.98 -11.09
N ASP A 19 3.38 -12.38 -11.30
CA ASP A 19 3.22 -11.37 -12.34
C ASP A 19 3.86 -10.06 -11.85
N VAL A 20 5.10 -9.85 -12.28
CA VAL A 20 5.91 -8.66 -11.98
C VAL A 20 5.20 -7.39 -12.44
N ALA A 21 4.59 -7.40 -13.64
CA ALA A 21 3.90 -6.25 -14.19
C ALA A 21 2.63 -5.90 -13.40
N ALA A 22 1.83 -6.90 -13.01
CA ALA A 22 0.68 -6.69 -12.14
C ALA A 22 1.11 -6.18 -10.76
N THR A 23 2.20 -6.70 -10.20
CA THR A 23 2.73 -6.27 -8.89
C THR A 23 3.16 -4.80 -8.91
N HIS A 24 3.87 -4.36 -9.96
CA HIS A 24 4.21 -2.95 -10.14
C HIS A 24 2.97 -2.07 -10.28
N ARG A 25 1.93 -2.55 -10.98
CA ARG A 25 0.66 -1.81 -11.13
C ARG A 25 -0.01 -1.61 -9.77
N ILE A 26 -0.11 -2.65 -8.95
CA ILE A 26 -0.68 -2.59 -7.61
C ILE A 26 0.15 -1.64 -6.72
N ALA A 27 1.48 -1.71 -6.80
CA ALA A 27 2.34 -0.75 -6.10
C ALA A 27 2.10 0.70 -6.55
N GLY A 28 1.81 0.91 -7.85
CA GLY A 28 1.36 2.18 -8.39
C GLY A 28 0.05 2.67 -7.76
N GLN A 29 -0.92 1.78 -7.58
CA GLN A 29 -2.22 2.10 -6.97
C GLN A 29 -2.08 2.52 -5.49
N PHE A 30 -1.27 1.80 -4.71
CA PHE A 30 -0.98 2.20 -3.32
C PHE A 30 -0.32 3.57 -3.24
N ARG A 31 0.62 3.86 -4.16
CA ARG A 31 1.27 5.17 -4.23
C ARG A 31 0.26 6.27 -4.60
N ALA A 32 -0.60 6.03 -5.57
CA ALA A 32 -1.64 6.99 -5.96
C ALA A 32 -2.63 7.25 -4.82
N ALA A 33 -3.01 6.22 -4.06
CA ALA A 33 -3.87 6.36 -2.88
C ALA A 33 -3.20 7.23 -1.81
N ALA A 34 -1.92 7.00 -1.50
CA ALA A 34 -1.16 7.83 -0.57
C ALA A 34 -1.12 9.31 -1.02
N ASP A 35 -0.80 9.57 -2.28
CA ASP A 35 -0.74 10.93 -2.82
C ASP A 35 -2.12 11.64 -2.75
N ILE A 36 -3.23 10.92 -2.92
CA ILE A 36 -4.59 11.48 -2.75
C ILE A 36 -4.84 11.85 -1.29
N ILE A 37 -4.48 10.96 -0.36
CA ILE A 37 -4.65 11.18 1.08
C ILE A 37 -3.81 12.38 1.53
N ASP A 38 -2.54 12.45 1.14
CA ASP A 38 -1.63 13.54 1.55
C ASP A 38 -2.12 14.91 1.06
N ARG A 39 -2.66 14.98 -0.16
CA ARG A 39 -3.28 16.22 -0.67
C ARG A 39 -4.53 16.57 0.11
N ALA A 40 -5.40 15.60 0.37
CA ALA A 40 -6.61 15.84 1.17
C ALA A 40 -6.29 16.33 2.58
N LEU A 41 -5.27 15.76 3.23
CA LEU A 41 -4.79 16.21 4.53
C LEU A 41 -4.26 17.64 4.47
N SER A 42 -3.39 17.94 3.50
CA SER A 42 -2.78 19.26 3.34
C SER A 42 -3.82 20.35 3.03
N ASP A 43 -4.78 20.06 2.14
CA ASP A 43 -5.80 21.01 1.70
C ASP A 43 -6.91 21.20 2.74
N GLN A 44 -7.40 20.13 3.36
CA GLN A 44 -8.54 20.19 4.25
C GLN A 44 -8.13 20.71 5.64
N LEU A 45 -7.05 20.20 6.21
CA LEU A 45 -6.67 20.55 7.59
C LEU A 45 -6.03 21.91 7.69
N GLY A 46 -5.27 22.32 6.66
CA GLY A 46 -4.77 23.69 6.57
C GLY A 46 -5.90 24.73 6.55
N ARG A 47 -7.12 24.34 6.18
CA ARG A 47 -8.30 25.21 6.10
C ARG A 47 -9.20 25.14 7.35
N LEU A 48 -9.12 24.09 8.15
CA LEU A 48 -9.98 23.91 9.32
C LEU A 48 -9.43 24.69 10.53
N ALA A 49 -9.73 26.00 10.58
CA ALA A 49 -9.43 26.85 11.73
C ALA A 49 -10.53 26.77 12.82
N PHE A 50 -10.63 25.62 13.49
CA PHE A 50 -11.47 25.47 14.68
C PHE A 50 -10.66 25.83 15.92
N GLY A 51 -11.10 26.81 16.70
CA GLY A 51 -10.45 27.19 17.95
C GLY A 51 -11.36 28.04 18.82
N GLY A 52 -10.98 28.24 20.08
CA GLY A 52 -11.68 29.12 21.02
C GLY A 52 -12.14 30.48 20.45
N PRO A 53 -11.36 31.16 19.57
CA PRO A 53 -11.76 32.40 18.93
C PRO A 53 -12.88 32.25 17.87
N SER A 54 -12.94 31.14 17.14
CA SER A 54 -13.94 30.92 16.06
C SER A 54 -15.25 30.32 16.56
N ALA A 55 -15.26 29.66 17.73
CA ALA A 55 -16.45 29.06 18.33
C ALA A 55 -17.26 30.02 19.25
N GLY A 56 -16.67 31.16 19.64
CA GLY A 56 -17.24 32.06 20.65
C GLY A 56 -17.10 31.54 22.09
N ARG A 57 -17.08 32.46 23.08
CA ARG A 57 -16.70 32.17 24.48
C ARG A 57 -17.52 31.07 25.17
N ALA A 58 -18.77 30.84 24.75
CA ALA A 58 -19.63 29.78 25.30
C ALA A 58 -19.32 28.37 24.74
N HIS A 59 -18.61 28.30 23.62
CA HIS A 59 -18.29 27.04 22.93
C HIS A 59 -16.79 26.79 22.80
N THR A 60 -15.94 27.61 23.42
CA THR A 60 -14.47 27.42 23.42
C THR A 60 -14.07 26.00 23.80
N ALA A 61 -14.58 25.46 24.92
CA ALA A 61 -14.26 24.09 25.33
C ALA A 61 -14.69 23.02 24.30
N ARG A 62 -15.83 23.23 23.61
CA ARG A 62 -16.32 22.33 22.56
C ARG A 62 -15.52 22.47 21.26
N GLY A 63 -15.09 23.68 20.93
CA GLY A 63 -14.22 23.96 19.77
C GLY A 63 -12.83 23.35 19.94
N GLU A 64 -12.25 23.46 21.13
CA GLU A 64 -10.96 22.81 21.45
C GLU A 64 -11.07 21.27 21.44
N ALA A 65 -12.17 20.72 21.99
CA ALA A 65 -12.41 19.28 21.93
C ALA A 65 -12.55 18.78 20.48
N LEU A 66 -13.28 19.52 19.63
CA LEU A 66 -13.40 19.20 18.21
C LEU A 66 -12.05 19.28 17.49
N ARG A 67 -11.25 20.31 17.77
CA ARG A 67 -9.90 20.44 17.22
C ARG A 67 -9.03 19.24 17.59
N ALA A 68 -9.04 18.81 18.86
CA ALA A 68 -8.27 17.66 19.30
C ALA A 68 -8.69 16.35 18.60
N GLU A 69 -9.99 16.10 18.44
CA GLU A 69 -10.46 14.91 17.72
C GLU A 69 -10.12 14.94 16.22
N LEU A 70 -10.17 16.12 15.60
CA LEU A 70 -9.74 16.30 14.21
C LEU A 70 -8.23 16.10 14.04
N GLU A 71 -7.41 16.60 14.98
CA GLU A 71 -5.96 16.36 15.01
C GLU A 71 -5.64 14.86 15.17
N ARG A 72 -6.40 14.14 16.00
CA ARG A 72 -6.26 12.68 16.14
C ARG A 72 -6.61 11.95 14.85
N LEU A 73 -7.78 12.25 14.26
CA LEU A 73 -8.20 11.66 12.99
C LEU A 73 -7.19 11.93 11.88
N THR A 74 -6.66 13.14 11.82
CA THR A 74 -5.58 13.54 10.91
C THR A 74 -4.36 12.64 11.04
N ALA A 75 -3.92 12.41 12.29
CA ALA A 75 -2.74 11.60 12.55
C ALA A 75 -2.95 10.14 12.10
N GLU A 76 -4.14 9.58 12.34
CA GLU A 76 -4.53 8.23 11.89
C GLU A 76 -4.55 8.13 10.36
N VAL A 77 -5.15 9.10 9.67
CA VAL A 77 -5.21 9.12 8.21
C VAL A 77 -3.82 9.32 7.59
N ALA A 78 -2.98 10.17 8.20
CA ALA A 78 -1.59 10.36 7.78
C ALA A 78 -0.75 9.08 7.96
N GLN A 79 -1.04 8.30 9.02
CA GLN A 79 -0.42 6.99 9.19
C GLN A 79 -0.84 6.02 8.08
N TRP A 80 -2.09 6.06 7.65
CA TRP A 80 -2.59 5.22 6.57
C TRP A 80 -1.95 5.56 5.21
N SER A 81 -1.72 6.85 4.96
CA SER A 81 -0.93 7.30 3.80
C SER A 81 0.49 6.74 3.82
N ARG A 82 1.21 6.90 4.95
CA ARG A 82 2.57 6.36 5.12
C ARG A 82 2.62 4.84 4.93
N ALA A 83 1.71 4.10 5.54
CA ALA A 83 1.63 2.65 5.38
C ALA A 83 1.40 2.25 3.90
N SER A 84 0.58 3.01 3.17
CA SER A 84 0.37 2.78 1.74
C SER A 84 1.65 2.99 0.92
N VAL A 85 2.46 4.00 1.26
CA VAL A 85 3.78 4.20 0.64
C VAL A 85 4.73 3.05 0.95
N GLU A 86 4.76 2.58 2.19
CA GLU A 86 5.60 1.45 2.61
C GLU A 86 5.22 0.16 1.87
N ILE A 87 3.92 -0.14 1.74
CA ILE A 87 3.42 -1.28 0.96
C ILE A 87 3.84 -1.13 -0.51
N ALA A 88 3.66 0.05 -1.10
CA ALA A 88 4.07 0.30 -2.48
C ALA A 88 5.58 0.08 -2.69
N ALA A 89 6.41 0.50 -1.74
CA ALA A 89 7.86 0.29 -1.79
C ALA A 89 8.22 -1.20 -1.67
N ALA A 90 7.60 -1.91 -0.72
CA ALA A 90 7.82 -3.34 -0.52
C ALA A 90 7.42 -4.19 -1.73
N LEU A 91 6.28 -3.85 -2.37
CA LEU A 91 5.82 -4.52 -3.59
C LEU A 91 6.77 -4.32 -4.76
N ARG A 92 7.25 -3.08 -5.00
CA ARG A 92 8.24 -2.81 -6.06
C ARG A 92 9.54 -3.56 -5.81
N ALA A 93 10.12 -3.41 -4.62
CA ALA A 93 11.37 -4.08 -4.27
C ALA A 93 11.27 -5.61 -4.34
N SER A 94 10.09 -6.17 -4.11
CA SER A 94 9.86 -7.61 -4.28
C SER A 94 9.76 -7.97 -5.77
N ALA A 95 8.99 -7.23 -6.55
CA ALA A 95 8.86 -7.44 -8.00
C ALA A 95 10.22 -7.37 -8.72
N ASP A 96 11.04 -6.37 -8.39
CA ASP A 96 12.39 -6.19 -8.95
C ASP A 96 13.27 -7.42 -8.64
N ARG A 97 13.28 -7.88 -7.39
CA ARG A 97 14.02 -9.08 -6.98
C ARG A 97 13.57 -10.34 -7.73
N TYR A 98 12.29 -10.50 -8.01
CA TYR A 98 11.77 -11.62 -8.79
C TYR A 98 12.18 -11.52 -10.27
N ALA A 99 12.14 -10.32 -10.86
CA ALA A 99 12.61 -10.11 -12.22
C ALA A 99 14.11 -10.42 -12.37
N ASP A 100 14.93 -9.96 -11.44
CA ASP A 100 16.37 -10.22 -11.42
C ASP A 100 16.68 -11.72 -11.27
N ALA A 101 15.94 -12.41 -10.40
CA ALA A 101 16.09 -13.86 -10.21
C ALA A 101 15.73 -14.65 -11.48
N GLU A 102 14.68 -14.25 -12.20
CA GLU A 102 14.28 -14.87 -13.47
C GLU A 102 15.34 -14.66 -14.56
N LEU A 103 15.86 -13.43 -14.71
CA LEU A 103 16.94 -13.13 -15.65
C LEU A 103 18.22 -13.93 -15.34
N TYR A 104 18.59 -14.02 -14.06
CA TYR A 104 19.72 -14.82 -13.62
C TYR A 104 19.53 -16.32 -13.92
N ALA A 105 18.34 -16.86 -13.67
CA ALA A 105 18.03 -18.25 -13.97
C ALA A 105 18.11 -18.52 -15.48
N ALA A 106 17.56 -17.63 -16.32
CA ALA A 106 17.63 -17.74 -17.77
C ALA A 106 19.08 -17.73 -18.28
N ALA A 107 19.93 -16.84 -17.76
CA ALA A 107 21.34 -16.75 -18.13
C ALA A 107 22.15 -18.00 -17.77
N ARG A 108 21.71 -18.79 -16.78
CA ARG A 108 22.40 -20.00 -16.32
C ARG A 108 22.01 -21.28 -17.07
N ILE A 109 20.91 -21.23 -17.82
CA ILE A 109 20.36 -22.38 -18.57
C ILE A 109 20.67 -22.25 -20.07
N ALA A 110 20.93 -21.02 -20.55
CA ALA A 110 21.47 -20.75 -21.90
C ALA A 110 22.92 -21.25 -22.04
#